data_AF-A0A507EE11-F1
#
_entry.id   AF-A0A507EE11-F1
#
_cell.length_a   1.000
_cell.length_b   1.000
_cell.length_c   1.000
_cell.angle_alpha   90.00
_cell.angle_beta   90.00
_cell.angle_gamma   90.00
#
_symmetry.space_group_name_H-M   'P 1'
#
loop_
_entity.id
_entity.type
_entity.pdbx_description
1 polymer ?
#
loop_
_entity_poly.entity_id
_entity_poly.type
_entity_poly.pdbx_seq_one_letter_code
_entity_poly.pdbx_strand_id
1 'polypeptide(L)'
;MKAILPYVSKHHPGFVVRESFAQNVYYLGGVPRLLTQFSTRVIHINRENLFENQLREARMAVLCHLVYSQLSVSDILKLLAMSFTNTPVNNVLACPFRESLFPSARSLNWSQMVSKGMCLIHDDGRLIVPFHLVSQVLARQGSEGDGLDEFKLALLASLKDLSTYNEIPLPRVPAWLSWESFGAHFYCVRINSFLVLGHKEVLVSDILRGTQLKCAIFETWVHIRVATVFHANEHYGPDIPQTITRHGAGHIAADWTDGACLQVVLNGDGGPGVDIFFALKRKDDTGYIVVLDQRKRLGSQISLSGLSAYMSKIPDKPKFMNNVEFVVGLMNIYSPVNVDPIPNSLFFASTSKSPYFHESLCDHPGCTIAIDVNSSLRASIQQLFLGTRQKRNDIAESIIEHRKKGQIDSLEQLMSVVSQFGGELDTLALERIKF
;
A
#
# COMPACT_ATOMS: atom_id res chain seq x y z
N MET A 1 14.58 3.54 16.13
CA MET A 1 13.91 4.83 16.37
C MET A 1 14.07 5.39 17.80
N LYS A 2 14.08 4.56 18.87
CA LYS A 2 14.11 5.02 20.28
C LYS A 2 15.26 5.96 20.68
N ALA A 3 16.41 5.96 20.00
CA ALA A 3 17.56 6.82 20.36
C ALA A 3 17.52 8.21 19.70
N ILE A 4 16.97 8.33 18.48
CA ILE A 4 17.02 9.55 17.67
C ILE A 4 15.79 10.42 17.93
N LEU A 5 14.63 9.78 18.11
CA LEU A 5 13.36 10.45 18.41
C LEU A 5 13.48 11.44 19.57
N PRO A 6 14.04 11.06 20.74
CA PRO A 6 14.17 11.97 21.88
C PRO A 6 15.05 13.17 21.58
N TYR A 7 16.10 13.00 20.77
CA TYR A 7 17.01 14.08 20.41
C TYR A 7 16.32 15.11 19.50
N VAL A 8 15.61 14.66 18.47
CA VAL A 8 14.84 15.53 17.58
C VAL A 8 13.69 16.19 18.34
N SER A 9 12.94 15.43 19.15
CA SER A 9 11.85 15.95 19.99
C SER A 9 12.31 16.99 21.00
N LYS A 10 13.54 16.86 21.55
CA LYS A 10 14.10 17.82 22.51
C LYS A 10 14.38 19.19 21.87
N HIS A 11 14.84 19.22 20.63
CA HIS A 11 15.20 20.46 19.93
C HIS A 11 14.04 21.01 19.08
N HIS A 12 13.10 20.15 18.69
CA HIS A 12 11.92 20.48 17.90
C HIS A 12 10.67 19.81 18.50
N PRO A 13 10.12 20.32 19.61
CA PRO A 13 8.92 19.77 20.23
C PRO A 13 7.74 19.82 19.26
N GLY A 14 7.09 18.66 19.05
CA GLY A 14 5.98 18.46 18.10
C GLY A 14 6.38 17.96 16.70
N PHE A 15 7.67 17.91 16.37
CA PHE A 15 8.13 17.56 15.02
C PHE A 15 8.01 16.08 14.65
N VAL A 16 8.32 15.21 15.61
CA VAL A 16 8.19 13.74 15.46
C VAL A 16 6.74 13.29 15.22
N VAL A 17 5.78 14.16 15.55
CA VAL A 17 4.33 13.91 15.42
C VAL A 17 3.79 14.40 14.07
N ARG A 18 4.59 15.10 13.24
CA ARG A 18 4.14 15.59 11.93
C ARG A 18 4.21 14.49 10.86
N GLU A 19 3.12 14.28 10.11
CA GLU A 19 3.05 13.30 9.01
C GLU A 19 4.15 13.50 7.97
N SER A 20 4.49 14.75 7.63
CA SER A 20 5.57 15.04 6.67
C SER A 20 6.95 14.54 7.13
N PHE A 21 7.23 14.53 8.43
CA PHE A 21 8.44 13.89 8.96
C PHE A 21 8.35 12.37 8.87
N ALA A 22 7.22 11.79 9.28
CA ALA A 22 6.98 10.34 9.21
C ALA A 22 7.12 9.81 7.77
N GLN A 23 6.60 10.53 6.77
CA GLN A 23 6.78 10.21 5.36
C GLN A 23 8.26 10.20 4.97
N ASN A 24 9.04 11.22 5.33
CA ASN A 24 10.48 11.23 5.03
C ASN A 24 11.25 10.09 5.73
N VAL A 25 10.87 9.74 6.95
CA VAL A 25 11.40 8.56 7.68
C VAL A 25 11.04 7.25 6.97
N TYR A 26 9.82 7.13 6.44
CA TYR A 26 9.37 5.99 5.63
C TYR A 26 10.24 5.80 4.38
N TYR A 27 10.57 6.87 3.65
CA TYR A 27 11.46 6.77 2.47
C TYR A 27 12.85 6.21 2.82
N LEU A 28 13.31 6.47 4.05
CA LEU A 28 14.56 5.95 4.61
C LEU A 28 14.41 4.57 5.26
N GLY A 29 13.21 3.97 5.21
CA GLY A 29 12.93 2.59 5.63
C GLY A 29 13.22 2.32 7.10
N GLY A 30 13.26 3.37 7.92
CA GLY A 30 13.63 3.25 9.32
C GLY A 30 15.10 2.91 9.60
N VAL A 31 15.96 2.88 8.58
CA VAL A 31 17.36 2.44 8.71
C VAL A 31 18.14 3.37 9.64
N PRO A 32 18.68 2.89 10.78
CA PRO A 32 19.27 3.75 11.81
C PRO A 32 20.32 4.72 11.26
N ARG A 33 21.23 4.26 10.39
CA ARG A 33 22.27 5.11 9.81
C ARG A 33 21.69 6.27 8.99
N LEU A 34 20.72 5.98 8.13
CA LEU A 34 20.07 6.98 7.27
C LEU A 34 19.23 7.95 8.10
N LEU A 35 18.52 7.44 9.11
CA LEU A 35 17.75 8.25 10.04
C LEU A 35 18.64 9.20 10.84
N THR A 36 19.81 8.75 11.31
CA THR A 36 20.77 9.60 12.01
C THR A 36 21.24 10.73 11.09
N GLN A 37 21.66 10.41 9.85
CA GLN A 37 22.10 11.41 8.88
C GLN A 37 21.00 12.43 8.56
N PHE A 38 19.76 11.95 8.36
CA PHE A 38 18.61 12.81 8.12
C PHE A 38 18.32 13.73 9.31
N SER A 39 18.30 13.17 10.51
CA SER A 39 18.04 13.93 11.73
C SER A 39 19.12 14.99 11.99
N THR A 40 20.39 14.65 11.75
CA THR A 40 21.49 15.62 11.82
C THR A 40 21.31 16.76 10.82
N ARG A 41 20.75 16.53 9.63
CA ARG A 41 20.45 17.64 8.71
C ARG A 41 19.27 18.48 9.21
N VAL A 42 18.20 17.82 9.67
CA VAL A 42 16.97 18.47 10.12
C VAL A 42 17.21 19.42 11.29
N ILE A 43 18.05 19.06 12.27
CA ILE A 43 18.31 19.93 13.43
C ILE A 43 18.98 21.27 13.08
N HIS A 44 19.59 21.37 11.89
CA HIS A 44 20.21 22.60 11.40
C HIS A 44 19.24 23.47 10.59
N ILE A 45 18.01 23.01 10.34
CA ILE A 45 16.98 23.79 9.65
C ILE A 45 16.36 24.75 10.67
N ASN A 46 16.28 26.04 10.33
CA ASN A 46 15.59 27.03 11.17
C ASN A 46 14.13 26.57 11.44
N ARG A 47 13.70 26.63 12.70
CA ARG A 47 12.36 26.24 13.16
C ARG A 47 11.23 26.93 12.38
N GLU A 48 11.45 28.17 11.93
CA GLU A 48 10.47 28.93 11.15
C GLU A 48 10.41 28.53 9.66
N ASN A 49 11.45 27.85 9.16
CA ASN A 49 11.58 27.42 7.76
C ASN A 49 11.36 25.91 7.57
N LEU A 50 10.75 25.25 8.55
CA LEU A 50 10.58 23.80 8.62
C LEU A 50 9.31 23.35 7.87
N PHE A 51 9.26 23.62 6.57
CA PHE A 51 8.19 23.15 5.68
C PHE A 51 8.56 21.81 5.02
N GLU A 52 7.56 21.18 4.39
CA GLU A 52 7.69 19.87 3.74
C GLU A 52 8.83 19.83 2.70
N ASN A 53 9.00 20.92 1.94
CA ASN A 53 10.04 21.04 0.93
C ASN A 53 11.46 20.93 1.52
N GLN A 54 11.73 21.56 2.66
CA GLN A 54 13.05 21.51 3.30
C GLN A 54 13.32 20.13 3.90
N LEU A 55 12.30 19.43 4.42
CA LEU A 55 12.43 18.05 4.87
C LEU A 55 12.73 17.11 3.71
N ARG A 56 12.06 17.32 2.57
CA ARG A 56 12.35 16.59 1.33
C ARG A 56 13.77 16.86 0.86
N GLU A 57 14.24 18.10 0.87
CA GLU A 57 15.63 18.46 0.51
C GLU A 57 16.64 17.80 1.44
N ALA A 58 16.41 17.84 2.76
CA ALA A 58 17.26 17.18 3.74
C ALA A 58 17.32 15.66 3.50
N ARG A 59 16.19 15.02 3.19
CA ARG A 59 16.13 13.61 2.79
C ARG A 59 16.94 13.38 1.52
N MET A 60 16.69 14.14 0.46
CA MET A 60 17.41 14.01 -0.82
C MET A 60 18.92 14.18 -0.64
N ALA A 61 19.36 15.06 0.25
CA ALA A 61 20.77 15.25 0.57
C ALA A 61 21.40 14.11 1.41
N VAL A 62 20.60 13.28 2.08
CA VAL A 62 21.06 11.99 2.64
C VAL A 62 21.19 10.95 1.54
N LEU A 63 20.23 10.92 0.62
CA LEU A 63 20.12 9.91 -0.42
C LEU A 63 21.05 10.13 -1.61
N CYS A 64 21.45 11.37 -1.91
CA CYS A 64 22.21 11.72 -3.12
C CYS A 64 23.57 11.03 -3.24
N HIS A 65 24.17 10.62 -2.12
CA HIS A 65 25.44 9.87 -2.09
C HIS A 65 25.25 8.38 -1.82
N LEU A 66 24.02 7.92 -1.64
CA LEU A 66 23.70 6.55 -1.26
C LEU A 66 23.39 5.73 -2.50
N VAL A 67 24.41 5.43 -3.30
CA VAL A 67 24.31 4.52 -4.44
C VAL A 67 24.93 3.19 -4.08
N TYR A 68 24.18 2.12 -4.24
CA TYR A 68 24.68 0.76 -4.01
C TYR A 68 25.28 0.19 -5.29
N SER A 69 26.43 0.73 -5.70
CA SER A 69 27.14 0.34 -6.94
C SER A 69 27.58 -1.13 -6.95
N GLN A 70 27.66 -1.77 -5.78
CA GLN A 70 27.93 -3.20 -5.66
C GLN A 70 26.74 -4.08 -6.05
N LEU A 71 25.53 -3.54 -6.18
CA LEU A 71 24.32 -4.28 -6.57
C LEU A 71 23.88 -3.82 -7.97
N SER A 72 23.63 -4.76 -8.87
CA SER A 72 22.96 -4.48 -10.14
C SER A 72 21.49 -4.09 -9.95
N VAL A 73 20.85 -3.54 -10.98
CA VAL A 73 19.38 -3.40 -11.00
C VAL A 73 18.67 -4.74 -10.70
N SER A 74 19.16 -5.85 -11.27
CA SER A 74 18.63 -7.19 -11.00
C SER A 74 18.75 -7.59 -9.52
N ASP A 75 19.86 -7.27 -8.86
CA ASP A 75 20.06 -7.57 -7.44
C ASP A 75 19.14 -6.74 -6.54
N ILE A 76 18.95 -5.45 -6.87
CA ILE A 76 18.03 -4.59 -6.10
C ILE A 76 16.58 -5.05 -6.30
N LEU A 77 16.18 -5.42 -7.52
CA LEU A 77 14.85 -5.98 -7.79
C LEU A 77 14.62 -7.27 -6.99
N LYS A 78 15.64 -8.15 -6.89
CA LYS A 78 15.56 -9.36 -6.06
C LYS A 78 15.41 -9.02 -4.57
N LEU A 79 16.14 -8.02 -4.06
CA LEU A 79 16.03 -7.56 -2.68
C LEU A 79 14.63 -7.00 -2.37
N LEU A 80 14.11 -6.16 -3.26
CA LEU A 80 12.75 -5.62 -3.19
C LEU A 80 11.71 -6.75 -3.22
N ALA A 81 11.89 -7.72 -4.11
CA ALA A 81 10.99 -8.86 -4.24
C ALA A 81 10.92 -9.72 -2.96
N MET A 82 12.06 -9.95 -2.29
CA MET A 82 12.08 -10.65 -1.00
C MET A 82 11.26 -9.93 0.07
N SER A 83 11.29 -8.60 0.06
CA SER A 83 10.51 -7.80 1.00
C SER A 83 9.02 -7.78 0.69
N PHE A 84 8.63 -7.56 -0.57
CA PHE A 84 7.22 -7.45 -0.95
C PHE A 84 6.45 -8.78 -0.89
N THR A 85 7.15 -9.91 -0.97
CA THR A 85 6.61 -11.27 -0.76
C THR A 85 6.61 -11.68 0.71
N ASN A 86 7.14 -10.84 1.60
CA ASN A 86 7.33 -11.14 3.02
C ASN A 86 8.11 -12.45 3.25
N THR A 87 9.07 -12.77 2.37
CA THR A 87 9.85 -14.00 2.48
C THR A 87 10.80 -13.89 3.67
N PRO A 88 10.71 -14.78 4.68
CA PRO A 88 11.49 -14.62 5.91
C PRO A 88 12.98 -14.89 5.67
N VAL A 89 13.81 -14.07 6.28
CA VAL A 89 15.26 -14.27 6.33
C VAL A 89 15.58 -15.22 7.48
N ASN A 90 15.78 -16.50 7.15
CA ASN A 90 16.05 -17.54 8.15
C ASN A 90 17.52 -17.59 8.62
N ASN A 91 18.46 -17.06 7.83
CA ASN A 91 19.88 -17.08 8.15
C ASN A 91 20.56 -15.77 7.73
N VAL A 92 20.90 -14.93 8.71
CA VAL A 92 21.53 -13.62 8.49
C VAL A 92 22.97 -13.68 7.95
N LEU A 93 23.59 -14.87 7.95
CA LEU A 93 24.91 -15.09 7.35
C LEU A 93 24.83 -15.53 5.88
N ALA A 94 23.63 -15.84 5.37
CA ALA A 94 23.45 -16.18 3.98
C ALA A 94 23.57 -14.95 3.06
N CYS A 95 24.09 -15.16 1.85
CA CYS A 95 24.08 -14.18 0.77
C CYS A 95 22.90 -14.47 -0.17
N PRO A 96 22.00 -13.51 -0.45
CA PRO A 96 20.88 -13.70 -1.38
C PRO A 96 21.25 -13.55 -2.86
N PHE A 97 22.45 -13.04 -3.15
CA PHE A 97 22.89 -12.67 -4.50
C PHE A 97 24.01 -13.58 -5.03
N ARG A 98 23.98 -14.88 -4.69
CA ARG A 98 25.00 -15.85 -5.13
C ARG A 98 25.16 -15.92 -6.65
N GLU A 99 24.08 -15.64 -7.37
CA GLU A 99 24.01 -15.66 -8.83
C GLU A 99 24.25 -14.28 -9.47
N SER A 100 24.56 -13.24 -8.69
CA SER A 100 24.77 -11.89 -9.22
C SER A 100 25.91 -11.88 -10.22
N LEU A 101 25.85 -10.98 -11.22
CA LEU A 101 26.97 -10.73 -12.12
C LEU A 101 28.15 -10.04 -11.43
N PHE A 102 27.90 -9.36 -10.29
CA PHE A 102 28.91 -8.60 -9.55
C PHE A 102 29.55 -9.47 -8.45
N PRO A 103 30.87 -9.72 -8.47
CA PRO A 103 31.55 -10.49 -7.43
C PRO A 103 31.36 -9.92 -6.01
N SER A 104 31.26 -8.60 -5.90
CA SER A 104 31.01 -7.88 -4.64
C SER A 104 29.62 -8.12 -4.06
N ALA A 105 28.61 -8.41 -4.90
CA ALA A 105 27.28 -8.79 -4.44
C ALA A 105 27.26 -10.23 -3.91
N ARG A 106 28.00 -11.15 -4.54
CA ARG A 106 28.05 -12.58 -4.16
C ARG A 106 28.63 -12.84 -2.77
N SER A 107 29.41 -11.90 -2.23
CA SER A 107 29.96 -11.95 -0.88
C SER A 107 29.14 -11.18 0.15
N LEU A 108 28.07 -10.51 -0.27
CA LEU A 108 27.28 -9.64 0.58
C LEU A 108 26.20 -10.43 1.34
N ASN A 109 26.43 -10.71 2.61
CA ASN A 109 25.45 -11.36 3.47
C ASN A 109 24.43 -10.37 4.08
N TRP A 110 23.37 -10.89 4.67
CA TRP A 110 22.33 -10.06 5.30
C TRP A 110 22.86 -9.12 6.39
N SER A 111 23.74 -9.61 7.27
CA SER A 111 24.36 -8.78 8.31
C SER A 111 25.10 -7.56 7.72
N GLN A 112 25.83 -7.76 6.62
CA GLN A 112 26.52 -6.68 5.90
C GLN A 112 25.54 -5.74 5.19
N MET A 113 24.42 -6.23 4.67
CA MET A 113 23.39 -5.35 4.10
C MET A 113 22.73 -4.47 5.14
N VAL A 114 22.43 -5.01 6.32
CA VAL A 114 21.91 -4.25 7.47
C VAL A 114 22.93 -3.19 7.90
N SER A 115 24.23 -3.56 8.06
CA SER A 115 25.27 -2.60 8.47
C SER A 115 25.54 -1.51 7.43
N LYS A 116 25.38 -1.81 6.14
CA LYS A 116 25.42 -0.83 5.04
C LYS A 116 24.15 -0.01 4.89
N GLY A 117 23.13 -0.28 5.71
CA GLY A 117 21.87 0.45 5.72
C GLY A 117 21.01 0.21 4.47
N MET A 118 21.15 -0.95 3.84
CA MET A 118 20.34 -1.34 2.68
C MET A 118 18.96 -1.85 3.07
N CYS A 119 18.83 -2.43 4.27
CA CYS A 119 17.60 -3.05 4.76
C CYS A 119 17.61 -3.14 6.28
N LEU A 120 16.48 -3.54 6.85
CA LEU A 120 16.30 -3.97 8.22
C LEU A 120 15.74 -5.38 8.24
N ILE A 121 16.14 -6.15 9.24
CA ILE A 121 15.58 -7.48 9.50
C ILE A 121 15.02 -7.46 10.91
N HIS A 122 13.74 -7.78 11.04
CA HIS A 122 13.07 -7.93 12.32
C HIS A 122 13.38 -9.30 12.94
N ASP A 123 13.10 -9.45 14.23
CA ASP A 123 13.37 -10.68 14.99
C ASP A 123 12.62 -11.90 14.41
N ASP A 124 11.48 -11.67 13.75
CA ASP A 124 10.69 -12.68 13.05
C ASP A 124 11.17 -12.96 11.61
N GLY A 125 12.33 -12.43 11.23
CA GLY A 125 12.94 -12.60 9.91
C GLY A 125 12.37 -11.69 8.82
N ARG A 126 11.41 -10.82 9.11
CA ARG A 126 10.83 -9.93 8.11
C ARG A 126 11.82 -8.87 7.63
N LEU A 127 11.85 -8.67 6.32
CA LEU A 127 12.77 -7.77 5.63
C LEU A 127 12.08 -6.45 5.26
N ILE A 128 12.57 -5.34 5.81
CA ILE A 128 12.18 -4.00 5.41
C ILE A 128 13.28 -3.38 4.56
N VAL A 129 12.91 -2.85 3.39
CA VAL A 129 13.82 -2.14 2.48
C VAL A 129 13.38 -0.69 2.36
N PRO A 130 14.32 0.27 2.38
CA PRO A 130 13.94 1.66 2.27
C PRO A 130 13.44 1.98 0.87
N PHE A 131 12.29 2.66 0.80
CA PHE A 131 11.58 2.95 -0.46
C PHE A 131 12.45 3.66 -1.49
N HIS A 132 13.47 4.43 -1.09
CA HIS A 132 14.43 5.05 -2.02
C HIS A 132 15.11 4.05 -2.98
N LEU A 133 15.17 2.75 -2.66
CA LEU A 133 15.71 1.72 -3.56
C LEU A 133 14.84 1.57 -4.81
N VAL A 134 13.54 1.80 -4.69
CA VAL A 134 12.62 1.87 -5.83
C VAL A 134 13.04 3.01 -6.75
N SER A 135 13.23 4.22 -6.20
CA SER A 135 13.68 5.39 -6.97
C SER A 135 15.05 5.14 -7.64
N GLN A 136 15.98 4.47 -6.95
CA GLN A 136 17.29 4.12 -7.53
C GLN A 136 17.17 3.15 -8.70
N VAL A 137 16.35 2.11 -8.59
CA VAL A 137 16.13 1.14 -9.67
C VAL A 137 15.48 1.82 -10.88
N LEU A 138 14.47 2.66 -10.66
CA LEU A 138 13.80 3.40 -11.73
C LEU A 138 14.74 4.39 -12.44
N ALA A 139 15.69 5.00 -11.71
CA ALA A 139 16.69 5.88 -12.30
C ALA A 139 17.76 5.11 -13.09
N ARG A 140 18.18 3.94 -12.60
CA ARG A 140 19.24 3.11 -13.21
C ARG A 140 18.76 2.24 -14.37
N GLN A 141 17.45 2.04 -14.53
CA GLN A 141 16.90 1.19 -15.60
C GLN A 141 17.34 1.62 -17.00
N GLY A 142 17.58 2.91 -17.24
CA GLY A 142 17.99 3.39 -18.57
C GLY A 142 19.43 2.99 -18.95
N SER A 143 20.30 2.72 -17.97
CA SER A 143 21.69 2.33 -18.19
C SER A 143 21.98 0.85 -17.93
N GLU A 144 21.14 0.19 -17.13
CA GLU A 144 21.35 -1.20 -16.67
C GLU A 144 20.13 -2.11 -16.91
N GLY A 145 19.09 -1.62 -17.62
CA GLY A 145 17.88 -2.39 -17.89
C GLY A 145 18.06 -3.46 -18.98
N ASP A 146 19.10 -3.34 -19.81
CA ASP A 146 19.41 -4.29 -20.86
C ASP A 146 19.76 -5.66 -20.26
N GLY A 147 19.00 -6.70 -20.63
CA GLY A 147 19.19 -8.08 -20.16
C GLY A 147 18.37 -8.49 -18.94
N LEU A 148 17.44 -7.65 -18.46
CA LEU A 148 16.44 -8.10 -17.49
C LEU A 148 15.46 -9.09 -18.14
N ASP A 149 15.13 -10.16 -17.41
CA ASP A 149 14.08 -11.10 -17.81
C ASP A 149 12.67 -10.48 -17.69
N GLU A 150 11.68 -11.16 -18.27
CA GLU A 150 10.29 -10.70 -18.31
C GLU A 150 9.70 -10.43 -16.91
N PHE A 151 10.09 -11.19 -15.88
CA PHE A 151 9.56 -11.04 -14.52
C PHE A 151 10.14 -9.81 -13.84
N LYS A 152 11.44 -9.56 -14.03
CA LYS A 152 12.11 -8.34 -13.53
C LYS A 152 11.56 -7.09 -14.23
N LEU A 153 11.31 -7.16 -15.54
CA LEU A 153 10.66 -6.08 -16.28
C LEU A 153 9.23 -5.83 -15.78
N ALA A 154 8.46 -6.88 -15.50
CA ALA A 154 7.11 -6.75 -14.95
C ALA A 154 7.10 -6.13 -13.55
N LEU A 155 8.01 -6.53 -12.66
CA LEU A 155 8.17 -5.92 -11.33
C LEU A 155 8.57 -4.45 -11.46
N LEU A 156 9.52 -4.14 -12.33
CA LEU A 156 9.97 -2.77 -12.59
C LEU A 156 8.81 -1.87 -13.08
N ALA A 157 7.99 -2.38 -14.01
CA ALA A 157 6.80 -1.68 -14.47
C ALA A 157 5.80 -1.44 -13.33
N SER A 158 5.53 -2.46 -12.51
CA SER A 158 4.64 -2.33 -11.34
C SER A 158 5.13 -1.29 -10.33
N LEU A 159 6.46 -1.21 -10.11
CA LEU A 159 7.08 -0.22 -9.24
C LEU A 159 7.03 1.19 -9.82
N LYS A 160 7.20 1.32 -11.14
CA LYS A 160 7.04 2.60 -11.84
C LYS A 160 5.61 3.12 -11.69
N ASP A 161 4.62 2.26 -11.90
CA ASP A 161 3.22 2.62 -11.73
C ASP A 161 2.95 3.02 -10.27
N LEU A 162 3.39 2.22 -9.30
CA LEU A 162 3.26 2.53 -7.87
C LEU A 162 3.86 3.91 -7.50
N SER A 163 5.02 4.28 -8.08
CA SER A 163 5.69 5.56 -7.86
C SER A 163 4.99 6.73 -8.56
N THR A 164 4.52 6.53 -9.79
CA THR A 164 3.89 7.59 -10.62
C THR A 164 2.60 8.12 -9.99
N TYR A 165 1.85 7.28 -9.27
CA TYR A 165 0.59 7.69 -8.65
C TYR A 165 0.73 8.36 -7.27
N ASN A 166 1.92 8.41 -6.65
CA ASN A 166 2.02 8.65 -5.21
C ASN A 166 3.14 9.59 -4.72
N GLU A 167 4.11 10.01 -5.54
CA GLU A 167 5.14 10.96 -5.10
C GLU A 167 4.73 12.45 -5.21
N ILE A 168 3.62 12.73 -5.90
CA ILE A 168 3.02 14.06 -6.00
C ILE A 168 1.53 13.89 -5.73
N PRO A 169 0.93 14.54 -4.72
CA PRO A 169 -0.51 14.60 -4.58
C PRO A 169 -1.09 15.16 -5.87
N LEU A 170 -1.67 14.31 -6.72
CA LEU A 170 -2.40 14.79 -7.88
C LEU A 170 -3.59 15.57 -7.32
N PRO A 171 -3.73 16.89 -7.58
CA PRO A 171 -4.68 17.76 -6.88
C PRO A 171 -6.18 17.42 -7.09
N ARG A 172 -6.49 16.28 -7.71
CA ARG A 172 -7.82 15.91 -8.21
C ARG A 172 -8.14 14.42 -8.13
N VAL A 173 -7.26 13.58 -7.57
CA VAL A 173 -7.58 12.16 -7.36
C VAL A 173 -8.13 12.02 -5.94
N PRO A 174 -9.40 11.61 -5.76
CA PRO A 174 -9.96 11.39 -4.44
C PRO A 174 -9.13 10.38 -3.65
N ALA A 175 -8.90 10.64 -2.37
CA ALA A 175 -8.06 9.78 -1.52
C ALA A 175 -8.51 8.30 -1.51
N TRP A 176 -9.82 8.03 -1.63
CA TRP A 176 -10.35 6.66 -1.69
C TRP A 176 -9.88 5.92 -2.96
N LEU A 177 -9.94 6.56 -4.13
CA LEU A 177 -9.46 6.01 -5.40
C LEU A 177 -7.94 5.80 -5.38
N SER A 178 -7.19 6.68 -4.70
CA SER A 178 -5.76 6.50 -4.46
C SER A 178 -5.46 5.26 -3.61
N TRP A 179 -6.28 4.95 -2.60
CA TRP A 179 -6.08 3.78 -1.73
C TRP A 179 -6.47 2.45 -2.40
N GLU A 180 -7.52 2.45 -3.21
CA GLU A 180 -7.91 1.30 -4.05
C GLU A 180 -6.86 1.06 -5.12
N SER A 181 -6.46 2.10 -5.84
CA SER A 181 -5.38 2.02 -6.83
C SER A 181 -4.08 1.52 -6.21
N PHE A 182 -3.66 2.07 -5.07
CA PHE A 182 -2.49 1.57 -4.35
C PHE A 182 -2.60 0.06 -4.06
N GLY A 183 -3.78 -0.41 -3.68
CA GLY A 183 -4.05 -1.82 -3.43
C GLY A 183 -3.85 -2.72 -4.64
N ALA A 184 -4.43 -2.33 -5.77
CA ALA A 184 -4.28 -3.10 -7.01
C ALA A 184 -2.79 -3.17 -7.42
N HIS A 185 -2.09 -2.03 -7.39
CA HIS A 185 -0.66 -1.98 -7.71
C HIS A 185 0.17 -2.78 -6.71
N PHE A 186 -0.21 -2.78 -5.43
CA PHE A 186 0.45 -3.59 -4.40
C PHE A 186 0.35 -5.08 -4.71
N TYR A 187 -0.83 -5.58 -5.09
CA TYR A 187 -0.96 -6.99 -5.51
C TYR A 187 -0.10 -7.30 -6.73
N CYS A 188 -0.06 -6.41 -7.74
CA CYS A 188 0.84 -6.60 -8.89
C CYS A 188 2.31 -6.66 -8.48
N VAL A 189 2.76 -5.72 -7.64
CA VAL A 189 4.14 -5.72 -7.11
C VAL A 189 4.43 -7.02 -6.38
N ARG A 190 3.53 -7.49 -5.51
CA ARG A 190 3.72 -8.73 -4.76
C ARG A 190 3.74 -9.96 -5.65
N ILE A 191 2.79 -10.11 -6.56
CA ILE A 191 2.71 -11.27 -7.48
C ILE A 191 3.94 -11.30 -8.40
N ASN A 192 4.31 -10.17 -9.00
CA ASN A 192 5.49 -10.08 -9.86
C ASN A 192 6.79 -10.29 -9.06
N SER A 193 6.81 -9.94 -7.77
CA SER A 193 7.93 -10.25 -6.88
C SER A 193 8.10 -11.77 -6.68
N PHE A 194 7.02 -12.53 -6.52
CA PHE A 194 7.11 -14.00 -6.46
C PHE A 194 7.72 -14.57 -7.75
N LEU A 195 7.34 -14.05 -8.91
CA LEU A 195 7.91 -14.47 -10.21
C LEU A 195 9.42 -14.16 -10.30
N VAL A 196 9.86 -12.97 -9.84
CA VAL A 196 11.29 -12.60 -9.78
C VAL A 196 12.09 -13.54 -8.88
N LEU A 197 11.46 -14.05 -7.81
CA LEU A 197 12.06 -15.05 -6.93
C LEU A 197 12.01 -16.48 -7.50
N GLY A 198 11.41 -16.68 -8.68
CA GLY A 198 11.35 -17.96 -9.38
C GLY A 198 10.10 -18.80 -9.06
N HIS A 199 9.12 -18.25 -8.34
CA HIS A 199 7.88 -18.94 -8.02
C HIS A 199 6.84 -18.72 -9.13
N LYS A 200 6.42 -19.81 -9.80
CA LYS A 200 5.29 -19.80 -10.75
C LYS A 200 3.98 -20.31 -10.14
N GLU A 201 4.11 -20.90 -8.96
CA GLU A 201 3.02 -21.46 -8.17
C GLU A 201 3.25 -21.03 -6.72
N VAL A 202 2.18 -20.63 -6.05
CA VAL A 202 2.20 -20.17 -4.66
C VAL A 202 0.93 -20.59 -3.95
N LEU A 203 0.94 -20.58 -2.63
CA LEU A 203 -0.29 -20.69 -1.86
C LEU A 203 -1.07 -19.38 -1.92
N VAL A 204 -2.39 -19.43 -1.84
CA VAL A 204 -3.22 -18.22 -1.69
C VAL A 204 -2.80 -17.45 -0.43
N SER A 205 -2.43 -18.16 0.65
CA SER A 205 -1.91 -17.57 1.89
C SER A 205 -0.59 -16.81 1.72
N ASP A 206 0.22 -17.15 0.72
CA ASP A 206 1.47 -16.43 0.42
C ASP A 206 1.20 -15.06 -0.20
N ILE A 207 0.24 -14.99 -1.14
CA ILE A 207 -0.20 -13.72 -1.75
C ILE A 207 -0.83 -12.82 -0.68
N LEU A 208 -1.55 -13.41 0.26
CA LEU A 208 -2.27 -12.71 1.33
C LEU A 208 -1.48 -12.66 2.65
N ARG A 209 -0.18 -12.95 2.64
CA ARG A 209 0.65 -13.02 3.85
C ARG A 209 0.58 -11.71 4.64
N GLY A 210 0.50 -11.83 5.96
CA GLY A 210 0.34 -10.71 6.89
C GLY A 210 -1.11 -10.38 7.25
N THR A 211 -2.08 -11.08 6.67
CA THR A 211 -3.51 -10.98 7.01
C THR A 211 -3.91 -12.05 8.03
N GLN A 212 -5.08 -11.92 8.63
CA GLN A 212 -5.70 -12.99 9.41
C GLN A 212 -6.42 -13.95 8.48
N LEU A 213 -6.02 -15.22 8.48
CA LEU A 213 -6.54 -16.29 7.62
C LEU A 213 -7.07 -17.43 8.49
N LYS A 214 -8.22 -18.00 8.14
CA LYS A 214 -8.80 -19.14 8.86
C LYS A 214 -9.60 -20.04 7.93
N CYS A 215 -8.95 -20.84 7.08
CA CYS A 215 -9.58 -21.93 6.31
C CYS A 215 -8.55 -22.65 5.44
N ALA A 216 -8.87 -23.89 5.04
CA ALA A 216 -8.11 -24.67 4.06
C ALA A 216 -8.03 -24.03 2.67
N ILE A 217 -8.98 -23.16 2.27
CA ILE A 217 -8.94 -22.49 0.95
C ILE A 217 -7.65 -21.68 0.76
N PHE A 218 -7.11 -21.11 1.84
CA PHE A 218 -5.87 -20.34 1.82
C PHE A 218 -4.62 -21.20 1.60
N GLU A 219 -4.73 -22.51 1.85
CA GLU A 219 -3.68 -23.51 1.60
C GLU A 219 -3.79 -24.12 0.18
N THR A 220 -4.63 -23.54 -0.68
CA THR A 220 -4.74 -23.95 -2.08
C THR A 220 -3.56 -23.41 -2.89
N TRP A 221 -2.92 -24.28 -3.66
CA TRP A 221 -1.91 -23.90 -4.64
C TRP A 221 -2.55 -23.32 -5.90
N VAL A 222 -2.02 -22.19 -6.34
CA VAL A 222 -2.47 -21.49 -7.54
C VAL A 222 -1.32 -21.16 -8.46
N HIS A 223 -1.59 -21.11 -9.75
CA HIS A 223 -0.66 -20.57 -10.74
C HIS A 223 -0.67 -19.04 -10.71
N ILE A 224 0.52 -18.46 -10.78
CA ILE A 224 0.71 -17.03 -10.98
C ILE A 224 1.44 -16.76 -12.29
N ARG A 225 1.14 -15.61 -12.88
CA ARG A 225 1.71 -15.08 -14.12
C ARG A 225 1.87 -13.58 -13.97
N VAL A 226 2.55 -12.94 -14.93
CA VAL A 226 2.78 -11.49 -14.90
C VAL A 226 1.47 -10.77 -14.63
N ALA A 227 1.45 -10.00 -13.55
CA ALA A 227 0.28 -9.29 -13.06
C ALA A 227 0.30 -7.83 -13.50
N THR A 228 -0.84 -7.34 -13.96
CA THR A 228 -1.03 -5.95 -14.41
C THR A 228 -2.32 -5.38 -13.85
N VAL A 229 -2.31 -4.09 -13.53
CA VAL A 229 -3.53 -3.39 -13.09
C VAL A 229 -4.42 -3.10 -14.30
N PHE A 230 -5.72 -3.35 -14.16
CA PHE A 230 -6.72 -3.06 -15.18
C PHE A 230 -7.88 -2.29 -14.59
N HIS A 231 -8.11 -1.05 -15.03
CA HIS A 231 -9.31 -0.30 -14.66
C HIS A 231 -10.45 -0.71 -15.60
N ALA A 232 -11.47 -1.39 -15.07
CA ALA A 232 -12.58 -1.90 -15.87
C ALA A 232 -13.74 -0.89 -15.97
N ASN A 233 -14.49 -0.94 -17.08
CA ASN A 233 -15.82 -0.32 -17.16
C ASN A 233 -16.89 -1.20 -16.48
N GLU A 234 -16.71 -2.51 -16.59
CA GLU A 234 -17.64 -3.49 -16.03
C GLU A 234 -17.43 -3.62 -14.52
N HIS A 235 -18.53 -3.94 -13.82
CA HIS A 235 -18.48 -4.24 -12.40
C HIS A 235 -18.47 -5.74 -12.14
N TYR A 236 -17.74 -6.16 -11.10
CA TYR A 236 -17.80 -7.52 -10.60
C TYR A 236 -19.24 -7.90 -10.25
N GLY A 237 -19.67 -9.06 -10.73
CA GLY A 237 -20.98 -9.62 -10.43
C GLY A 237 -21.35 -10.78 -11.36
N PRO A 238 -22.56 -11.32 -11.23
CA PRO A 238 -22.99 -12.50 -11.98
C PRO A 238 -22.94 -12.34 -13.50
N ASP A 239 -23.15 -11.11 -13.97
CA ASP A 239 -23.24 -10.76 -15.38
C ASP A 239 -21.92 -10.21 -15.94
N ILE A 240 -20.85 -10.15 -15.14
CA ILE A 240 -19.54 -9.72 -15.67
C ILE A 240 -19.08 -10.72 -16.76
N PRO A 241 -18.70 -10.24 -17.96
CA PRO A 241 -18.15 -11.11 -18.99
C PRO A 241 -16.72 -11.57 -18.65
N GLN A 242 -16.26 -12.63 -19.32
CA GLN A 242 -14.86 -13.09 -19.25
C GLN A 242 -13.89 -12.03 -19.80
N THR A 243 -14.32 -11.30 -20.83
CA THR A 243 -13.55 -10.20 -21.43
C THR A 243 -14.13 -8.87 -20.98
N ILE A 244 -13.32 -8.08 -20.29
CA ILE A 244 -13.68 -6.76 -19.75
C ILE A 244 -12.99 -5.65 -20.56
N THR A 245 -13.56 -4.45 -20.55
CA THR A 245 -13.08 -3.29 -21.31
C THR A 245 -12.49 -2.22 -20.41
N ARG A 246 -11.47 -1.51 -20.91
CA ARG A 246 -10.74 -0.50 -20.13
C ARG A 246 -11.56 0.76 -19.95
N HIS A 247 -11.57 1.28 -18.73
CA HIS A 247 -12.19 2.56 -18.41
C HIS A 247 -11.62 3.72 -19.24
N GLY A 248 -12.50 4.49 -19.87
CA GLY A 248 -12.13 5.60 -20.76
C GLY A 248 -11.51 5.18 -22.10
N ALA A 249 -11.33 3.88 -22.35
CA ALA A 249 -10.73 3.34 -23.57
C ALA A 249 -11.34 1.98 -23.94
N GLY A 250 -12.66 1.95 -24.19
CA GLY A 250 -13.44 0.71 -24.37
C GLY A 250 -13.03 -0.18 -25.56
N HIS A 251 -12.15 0.30 -26.45
CA HIS A 251 -11.56 -0.51 -27.52
C HIS A 251 -10.42 -1.42 -27.01
N ILE A 252 -9.89 -1.16 -25.81
CA ILE A 252 -8.91 -2.00 -25.14
C ILE A 252 -9.68 -2.97 -24.24
N ALA A 253 -9.51 -4.26 -24.49
CA ALA A 253 -10.16 -5.32 -23.73
C ALA A 253 -9.14 -6.33 -23.21
N ALA A 254 -9.48 -7.01 -22.11
CA ALA A 254 -8.65 -8.04 -21.50
C ALA A 254 -9.50 -9.20 -21.00
N ASP A 255 -9.00 -10.43 -21.20
CA ASP A 255 -9.47 -11.60 -20.48
C ASP A 255 -8.89 -11.57 -19.06
N TRP A 256 -9.75 -11.49 -18.04
CA TRP A 256 -9.32 -11.36 -16.65
C TRP A 256 -9.15 -12.71 -15.93
N THR A 257 -9.35 -13.84 -16.61
CA THR A 257 -9.24 -15.21 -16.06
C THR A 257 -8.07 -15.97 -16.70
N ASP A 258 -8.07 -16.15 -18.02
CA ASP A 258 -7.13 -16.98 -18.78
C ASP A 258 -6.27 -16.17 -19.75
N GLY A 259 -6.39 -14.84 -19.74
CA GLY A 259 -5.52 -13.97 -20.52
C GLY A 259 -4.02 -14.16 -20.24
N ALA A 260 -3.17 -13.68 -21.14
CA ALA A 260 -1.71 -13.83 -21.02
C ALA A 260 -1.13 -13.24 -19.72
N CYS A 261 -1.75 -12.16 -19.22
CA CYS A 261 -1.42 -11.54 -17.94
C CYS A 261 -2.54 -11.76 -16.92
N LEU A 262 -2.19 -11.81 -15.64
CA LEU A 262 -3.14 -11.80 -14.54
C LEU A 262 -3.63 -10.36 -14.38
N GLN A 263 -4.94 -10.14 -14.53
CA GLN A 263 -5.51 -8.81 -14.36
C GLN A 263 -5.89 -8.60 -12.90
N VAL A 264 -5.21 -7.65 -12.24
CA VAL A 264 -5.67 -7.11 -10.95
C VAL A 264 -6.61 -5.97 -11.28
N VAL A 265 -7.90 -6.26 -11.20
CA VAL A 265 -8.94 -5.38 -11.73
C VAL A 265 -9.37 -4.39 -10.67
N LEU A 266 -9.32 -3.10 -11.00
CA LEU A 266 -10.00 -2.05 -10.26
C LEU A 266 -11.44 -2.00 -10.74
N ASN A 267 -12.33 -2.37 -9.83
CA ASN A 267 -13.76 -2.44 -10.08
C ASN A 267 -14.29 -1.00 -10.14
N GLY A 268 -14.77 -0.57 -11.31
CA GLY A 268 -15.11 0.84 -11.57
C GLY A 268 -16.02 1.49 -10.52
N ASP A 269 -16.16 2.82 -10.58
CA ASP A 269 -16.86 3.62 -9.58
C ASP A 269 -18.30 3.13 -9.31
N GLY A 270 -18.68 3.01 -8.03
CA GLY A 270 -20.05 2.68 -7.63
C GLY A 270 -20.42 1.20 -7.68
N GLY A 271 -19.43 0.31 -7.84
CA GLY A 271 -19.64 -1.15 -7.85
C GLY A 271 -20.24 -1.73 -6.55
N PRO A 272 -20.87 -2.91 -6.62
CA PRO A 272 -21.49 -3.58 -5.48
C PRO A 272 -20.43 -4.26 -4.60
N GLY A 273 -19.92 -3.54 -3.59
CA GLY A 273 -19.25 -4.19 -2.45
C GLY A 273 -17.90 -4.85 -2.73
N VAL A 274 -17.23 -4.52 -3.84
CA VAL A 274 -15.90 -5.00 -4.24
C VAL A 274 -15.15 -3.84 -4.87
N ASP A 275 -13.90 -3.57 -4.46
CA ASP A 275 -13.09 -2.49 -5.06
C ASP A 275 -12.02 -3.05 -5.98
N ILE A 276 -11.43 -4.20 -5.62
CA ILE A 276 -10.41 -4.88 -6.40
C ILE A 276 -10.81 -6.35 -6.54
N PHE A 277 -10.61 -6.94 -7.71
CA PHE A 277 -10.74 -8.39 -7.88
C PHE A 277 -9.73 -8.97 -8.85
N PHE A 278 -9.42 -10.25 -8.70
CA PHE A 278 -8.61 -11.02 -9.65
C PHE A 278 -8.86 -12.52 -9.48
N ALA A 279 -8.65 -13.26 -10.56
CA ALA A 279 -8.81 -14.72 -10.58
C ALA A 279 -7.44 -15.41 -10.55
N LEU A 280 -7.30 -16.40 -9.67
CA LEU A 280 -6.13 -17.26 -9.54
C LEU A 280 -6.53 -18.68 -9.97
N LYS A 281 -5.89 -19.19 -11.02
CA LYS A 281 -6.14 -20.54 -11.50
C LYS A 281 -5.56 -21.56 -10.53
N ARG A 282 -6.35 -22.55 -10.10
CA ARG A 282 -5.85 -23.64 -9.26
C ARG A 282 -4.79 -24.44 -10.00
N LYS A 283 -3.82 -24.97 -9.23
CA LYS A 283 -2.75 -25.81 -9.78
C LYS A 283 -3.28 -27.17 -10.28
N ASP A 284 -4.03 -27.86 -9.42
CA ASP A 284 -4.39 -29.27 -9.62
C ASP A 284 -5.80 -29.46 -10.19
N ASP A 285 -6.51 -28.38 -10.53
CA ASP A 285 -7.92 -28.39 -10.90
C ASP A 285 -8.24 -27.33 -11.97
N THR A 286 -9.33 -27.53 -12.70
CA THR A 286 -9.87 -26.61 -13.72
C THR A 286 -10.60 -25.39 -13.13
N GLY A 287 -10.53 -25.21 -11.82
CA GLY A 287 -11.22 -24.14 -11.08
C GLY A 287 -10.37 -22.92 -10.78
N TYR A 288 -11.00 -21.91 -10.19
CA TYR A 288 -10.37 -20.65 -9.79
C TYR A 288 -10.63 -20.33 -8.32
N ILE A 289 -9.64 -19.68 -7.71
CA ILE A 289 -9.85 -18.89 -6.50
C ILE A 289 -9.97 -17.44 -6.94
N VAL A 290 -11.12 -16.82 -6.70
CA VAL A 290 -11.32 -15.40 -7.00
C VAL A 290 -11.14 -14.61 -5.71
N VAL A 291 -10.18 -13.69 -5.73
CA VAL A 291 -9.91 -12.77 -4.62
C VAL A 291 -10.73 -11.51 -4.83
N LEU A 292 -11.53 -11.14 -3.83
CA LEU A 292 -12.34 -9.93 -3.79
C LEU A 292 -11.83 -9.06 -2.64
N ASP A 293 -11.17 -7.94 -2.91
CA ASP A 293 -10.68 -7.01 -1.88
C ASP A 293 -11.60 -5.79 -1.83
N GLN A 294 -12.19 -5.58 -0.66
CA GLN A 294 -12.89 -4.36 -0.31
C GLN A 294 -12.10 -3.56 0.73
N ARG A 295 -11.92 -2.29 0.42
CA ARG A 295 -11.21 -1.31 1.23
C ARG A 295 -12.20 -0.37 1.89
N LYS A 296 -12.26 -0.43 3.23
CA LYS A 296 -13.16 0.41 4.03
C LYS A 296 -12.40 1.39 4.90
N ARG A 297 -12.78 2.67 4.81
CA ARG A 297 -12.35 3.72 5.72
C ARG A 297 -13.32 3.78 6.90
N LEU A 298 -13.26 2.84 7.83
CA LEU A 298 -14.16 2.82 8.99
C LEU A 298 -13.39 3.16 10.25
N GLY A 299 -13.60 4.38 10.78
CA GLY A 299 -13.00 4.83 12.04
C GLY A 299 -13.52 4.08 13.29
N SER A 300 -14.63 3.35 13.19
CA SER A 300 -15.18 2.52 14.27
C SER A 300 -14.90 1.05 14.04
N GLN A 301 -14.72 0.29 15.12
CA GLN A 301 -14.56 -1.17 15.09
C GLN A 301 -15.67 -1.83 14.25
N ILE A 302 -15.28 -2.80 13.42
CA ILE A 302 -16.22 -3.61 12.64
C ILE A 302 -16.78 -4.70 13.55
N SER A 303 -18.08 -4.63 13.84
CA SER A 303 -18.80 -5.66 14.59
C SER A 303 -19.21 -6.83 13.68
N LEU A 304 -19.59 -7.97 14.28
CA LEU A 304 -20.15 -9.11 13.55
C LEU A 304 -21.34 -8.71 12.66
N SER A 305 -22.25 -7.88 13.16
CA SER A 305 -23.39 -7.38 12.37
C SER A 305 -22.96 -6.54 11.16
N GLY A 306 -21.92 -5.71 11.32
CA GLY A 306 -21.34 -4.92 10.23
C GLY A 306 -20.66 -5.81 9.19
N LEU A 307 -20.02 -6.89 9.63
CA LEU A 307 -19.44 -7.88 8.75
C LEU A 307 -20.51 -8.66 7.98
N SER A 308 -21.58 -9.12 8.63
CA SER A 308 -22.69 -9.80 7.95
C SER A 308 -23.34 -8.91 6.89
N ALA A 309 -23.54 -7.63 7.20
CA ALA A 309 -24.06 -6.64 6.26
C ALA A 309 -23.08 -6.29 5.11
N TYR A 310 -21.79 -6.55 5.30
CA TYR A 310 -20.80 -6.46 4.22
C TYR A 310 -20.85 -7.72 3.34
N MET A 311 -20.83 -8.89 3.95
CA MET A 311 -20.90 -10.17 3.24
C MET A 311 -22.17 -10.28 2.38
N SER A 312 -23.29 -9.72 2.83
CA SER A 312 -24.54 -9.70 2.03
C SER A 312 -24.50 -8.79 0.80
N LYS A 313 -23.48 -7.93 0.66
CA LYS A 313 -23.29 -7.06 -0.51
C LYS A 313 -22.34 -7.64 -1.55
N ILE A 314 -21.66 -8.73 -1.20
CA ILE A 314 -20.73 -9.38 -2.12
C ILE A 314 -21.56 -10.03 -3.22
N PRO A 315 -21.32 -9.69 -4.50
CA PRO A 315 -22.07 -10.26 -5.60
C PRO A 315 -21.86 -11.77 -5.70
N ASP A 316 -22.87 -12.47 -6.21
CA ASP A 316 -22.72 -13.87 -6.59
C ASP A 316 -21.66 -14.05 -7.69
N LYS A 317 -21.20 -15.29 -7.86
CA LYS A 317 -20.19 -15.66 -8.85
C LYS A 317 -20.59 -15.27 -10.28
N PRO A 318 -19.62 -14.91 -11.14
CA PRO A 318 -19.86 -14.76 -12.57
C PRO A 318 -20.45 -16.03 -13.17
N LYS A 319 -21.54 -15.89 -13.94
CA LYS A 319 -22.29 -17.02 -14.52
C LYS A 319 -21.44 -17.88 -15.47
N PHE A 320 -20.46 -17.26 -16.13
CA PHE A 320 -19.58 -17.98 -17.05
C PHE A 320 -18.54 -18.86 -16.34
N MET A 321 -18.30 -18.63 -15.04
CA MET A 321 -17.29 -19.36 -14.28
C MET A 321 -17.87 -20.63 -13.61
N ASN A 322 -17.23 -21.76 -13.90
CA ASN A 322 -17.47 -23.03 -13.24
C ASN A 322 -16.39 -23.31 -12.19
N ASN A 323 -16.73 -24.06 -11.13
CA ASN A 323 -15.79 -24.47 -10.08
C ASN A 323 -14.94 -23.32 -9.49
N VAL A 324 -15.63 -22.37 -8.84
CA VAL A 324 -15.00 -21.19 -8.24
C VAL A 324 -15.25 -21.16 -6.76
N GLU A 325 -14.21 -20.84 -6.00
CA GLU A 325 -14.34 -20.41 -4.62
C GLU A 325 -13.87 -18.95 -4.46
N PHE A 326 -14.45 -18.27 -3.48
CA PHE A 326 -14.13 -16.88 -3.19
C PHE A 326 -13.29 -16.75 -1.94
N VAL A 327 -12.37 -15.81 -2.02
CA VAL A 327 -11.63 -15.31 -0.87
C VAL A 327 -11.89 -13.81 -0.78
N VAL A 328 -12.51 -13.40 0.31
CA VAL A 328 -13.01 -12.05 0.52
C VAL A 328 -12.09 -11.32 1.49
N GLY A 329 -11.50 -10.23 1.01
CA GLY A 329 -10.68 -9.30 1.75
C GLY A 329 -11.50 -8.17 2.30
N LEU A 330 -11.32 -7.88 3.59
CA LEU A 330 -11.75 -6.62 4.17
C LEU A 330 -10.53 -5.89 4.75
N MET A 331 -10.15 -4.83 4.04
CA MET A 331 -9.03 -3.96 4.41
C MET A 331 -9.57 -2.77 5.19
N ASN A 332 -9.06 -2.57 6.41
CA ASN A 332 -9.39 -1.40 7.22
C ASN A 332 -8.16 -0.91 7.97
N ILE A 333 -7.60 0.19 7.47
CA ILE A 333 -6.42 0.83 8.05
C ILE A 333 -6.76 1.84 9.18
N TYR A 334 -8.03 1.94 9.60
CA TYR A 334 -8.47 2.95 10.59
C TYR A 334 -8.85 2.38 11.94
N SER A 335 -9.29 1.13 12.01
CA SER A 335 -9.67 0.51 13.28
C SER A 335 -9.28 -0.96 13.36
N PRO A 336 -9.10 -1.49 14.58
CA PRO A 336 -8.99 -2.93 14.76
C PRO A 336 -10.30 -3.60 14.34
N VAL A 337 -10.17 -4.80 13.78
CA VAL A 337 -11.29 -5.68 13.46
C VAL A 337 -11.33 -6.76 14.55
N ASN A 338 -12.38 -6.74 15.37
CA ASN A 338 -12.61 -7.70 16.46
C ASN A 338 -13.77 -8.60 16.08
N VAL A 339 -13.53 -9.49 15.12
CA VAL A 339 -14.51 -10.49 14.68
C VAL A 339 -13.96 -11.86 15.00
N ASP A 340 -14.62 -12.58 15.90
CA ASP A 340 -14.35 -13.98 16.22
C ASP A 340 -15.70 -14.70 16.38
N PRO A 341 -15.96 -15.81 15.66
CA PRO A 341 -15.11 -16.44 14.65
C PRO A 341 -15.00 -15.64 13.33
N ILE A 342 -13.80 -15.65 12.76
CA ILE A 342 -13.55 -15.21 11.37
C ILE A 342 -14.23 -16.22 10.41
N PRO A 343 -15.06 -15.77 9.45
CA PRO A 343 -15.63 -16.64 8.43
C PRO A 343 -14.55 -17.30 7.56
N ASN A 344 -14.79 -18.55 7.15
CA ASN A 344 -13.78 -19.39 6.50
C ASN A 344 -13.21 -18.80 5.19
N SER A 345 -13.99 -18.07 4.40
CA SER A 345 -13.54 -17.50 3.12
C SER A 345 -12.98 -16.07 3.24
N LEU A 346 -12.66 -15.61 4.46
CA LEU A 346 -12.43 -14.19 4.71
C LEU A 346 -11.03 -13.91 5.25
N PHE A 347 -10.38 -12.90 4.69
CA PHE A 347 -9.11 -12.36 5.18
C PHE A 347 -9.22 -10.88 5.58
N PHE A 348 -8.53 -10.51 6.64
CA PHE A 348 -8.52 -9.13 7.15
C PHE A 348 -7.11 -8.58 7.27
N ALA A 349 -6.92 -7.32 6.84
CA ALA A 349 -5.84 -6.47 7.34
C ALA A 349 -6.44 -5.25 8.05
N SER A 350 -6.47 -5.32 9.38
CA SER A 350 -6.78 -4.20 10.27
C SER A 350 -5.58 -3.26 10.42
N THR A 351 -5.74 -2.15 11.14
CA THR A 351 -4.63 -1.25 11.56
C THR A 351 -3.41 -2.02 12.08
N SER A 352 -3.62 -2.97 12.99
CA SER A 352 -2.56 -3.77 13.61
C SER A 352 -1.92 -4.79 12.66
N LYS A 353 -2.59 -5.15 11.56
CA LYS A 353 -2.12 -6.12 10.57
C LYS A 353 -1.58 -5.47 9.30
N SER A 354 -1.93 -4.21 9.03
CA SER A 354 -1.41 -3.44 7.89
C SER A 354 0.14 -3.45 7.81
N PRO A 355 0.89 -3.31 8.93
CA PRO A 355 2.35 -3.42 8.88
C PRO A 355 2.87 -4.77 8.39
N TYR A 356 2.14 -5.85 8.68
CA TYR A 356 2.48 -7.19 8.24
C TYR A 356 1.99 -7.45 6.82
N PHE A 357 0.87 -6.87 6.42
CA PHE A 357 0.36 -7.05 5.06
C PHE A 357 1.14 -6.22 4.05
N HIS A 358 1.48 -4.97 4.32
CA HIS A 358 2.16 -4.08 3.38
C HIS A 358 3.70 -3.99 3.58
N GLU A 359 4.23 -4.45 4.71
CA GLU A 359 5.66 -4.44 5.07
C GLU A 359 6.35 -3.10 4.78
N SER A 360 7.33 -3.09 3.85
CA SER A 360 8.08 -1.90 3.44
C SER A 360 7.21 -0.78 2.88
N LEU A 361 5.93 -1.04 2.62
CA LEU A 361 4.94 -0.08 2.10
C LEU A 361 3.85 0.27 3.13
N CYS A 362 3.97 -0.14 4.39
CA CYS A 362 2.90 0.03 5.39
C CYS A 362 2.52 1.48 5.67
N ASP A 363 3.50 2.39 5.66
CA ASP A 363 3.31 3.84 5.83
C ASP A 363 3.45 4.59 4.50
N HIS A 364 3.31 3.90 3.36
CA HIS A 364 3.38 4.54 2.05
C HIS A 364 2.29 5.61 1.91
N PRO A 365 2.55 6.77 1.27
CA PRO A 365 1.54 7.82 1.09
C PRO A 365 0.27 7.36 0.35
N GLY A 366 0.36 6.37 -0.55
CA GLY A 366 -0.81 5.74 -1.17
C GLY A 366 -1.68 4.90 -0.21
N CYS A 367 -1.15 4.57 0.98
CA CYS A 367 -1.90 4.04 2.12
C CYS A 367 -2.44 5.14 3.03
N THR A 368 -2.26 6.43 2.70
CA THR A 368 -2.48 7.51 3.67
C THR A 368 -3.91 7.51 4.21
N ILE A 369 -3.96 7.53 5.54
CA ILE A 369 -5.16 7.77 6.34
C ILE A 369 -5.58 9.25 6.31
N ALA A 370 -4.82 10.10 5.60
CA ALA A 370 -5.08 11.51 5.53
C ALA A 370 -6.39 11.81 4.79
N ILE A 371 -7.12 12.75 5.35
CA ILE A 371 -8.38 13.29 4.86
C ILE A 371 -8.10 14.76 4.58
N ASP A 372 -7.91 15.04 3.30
CA ASP A 372 -7.87 16.41 2.79
C ASP A 372 -9.28 17.01 2.87
N VAL A 373 -9.45 18.06 3.66
CA VAL A 373 -10.76 18.69 3.87
C VAL A 373 -11.28 19.40 2.62
N ASN A 374 -10.38 19.85 1.74
CA ASN A 374 -10.68 20.59 0.53
C ASN A 374 -11.01 19.69 -0.67
N SER A 375 -10.52 18.44 -0.68
CA SER A 375 -10.75 17.52 -1.81
C SER A 375 -11.51 16.24 -1.47
N SER A 376 -11.49 15.78 -0.22
CA SER A 376 -12.08 14.47 0.15
C SER A 376 -13.61 14.43 0.03
N LEU A 377 -14.16 13.23 -0.13
CA LEU A 377 -15.61 13.01 -0.13
C LEU A 377 -16.21 13.14 1.28
N ARG A 378 -17.52 13.42 1.34
CA ARG A 378 -18.32 13.53 2.58
C ARG A 378 -18.06 12.35 3.53
N ALA A 379 -18.02 11.13 2.99
CA ALA A 379 -17.84 9.91 3.75
C ALA A 379 -16.48 9.80 4.46
N SER A 380 -15.45 10.46 3.94
CA SER A 380 -14.13 10.57 4.57
C SER A 380 -14.11 11.73 5.57
N ILE A 381 -14.62 12.90 5.18
CA ILE A 381 -14.65 14.11 6.03
C ILE A 381 -15.42 13.87 7.33
N GLN A 382 -16.55 13.16 7.28
CA GLN A 382 -17.33 12.85 8.50
C GLN A 382 -16.53 12.09 9.57
N GLN A 383 -15.42 11.43 9.21
CA GLN A 383 -14.58 10.67 10.14
C GLN A 383 -13.68 11.57 11.00
N LEU A 384 -13.62 12.86 10.68
CA LEU A 384 -12.90 13.87 11.44
C LEU A 384 -13.69 14.36 12.66
N PHE A 385 -14.97 14.02 12.78
CA PHE A 385 -15.86 14.61 13.78
C PHE A 385 -16.36 13.59 14.80
N LEU A 386 -16.63 14.08 16.01
CA LEU A 386 -17.32 13.32 17.06
C LEU A 386 -18.85 13.39 16.87
N GLY A 387 -19.55 12.42 17.47
CA GLY A 387 -21.01 12.40 17.53
C GLY A 387 -21.68 11.30 16.70
N THR A 388 -23.01 11.38 16.62
CA THR A 388 -23.85 10.40 15.89
C THR A 388 -23.55 10.43 14.39
N ARG A 389 -23.84 9.33 13.68
CA ARG A 389 -23.65 9.26 12.22
C ARG A 389 -24.36 10.41 11.48
N GLN A 390 -25.57 10.77 11.90
CA GLN A 390 -26.31 11.88 11.29
C GLN A 390 -25.56 13.20 11.50
N LYS A 391 -25.21 13.52 12.75
CA LYS A 391 -24.49 14.75 13.08
C LYS A 391 -23.17 14.88 12.29
N ARG A 392 -22.41 13.80 12.18
CA ARG A 392 -21.14 13.80 11.42
C ARG A 392 -21.36 14.00 9.92
N ASN A 393 -22.43 13.45 9.35
CA ASN A 393 -22.80 13.68 7.95
C ASN A 393 -23.15 15.16 7.71
N ASP A 394 -23.97 15.75 8.57
CA ASP A 394 -24.44 17.14 8.44
C ASP A 394 -23.25 18.13 8.51
N ILE A 395 -22.31 17.90 9.42
CA ILE A 395 -21.06 18.69 9.51
C ILE A 395 -20.21 18.50 8.25
N ALA A 396 -20.06 17.27 7.77
CA ALA A 396 -19.28 17.00 6.56
C ALA A 396 -19.88 17.66 5.30
N GLU A 397 -21.21 17.71 5.17
CA GLU A 397 -21.88 18.48 4.11
C GLU A 397 -21.59 19.97 4.24
N SER A 398 -21.69 20.50 5.45
CA SER A 398 -21.43 21.90 5.72
C SER A 398 -20.00 22.32 5.36
N ILE A 399 -19.02 21.44 5.61
CA ILE A 399 -17.62 21.63 5.18
C ILE A 399 -17.50 21.60 3.65
N ILE A 400 -18.19 20.69 2.97
CA ILE A 400 -18.18 20.62 1.50
C ILE A 400 -18.82 21.85 0.87
N GLU A 401 -19.87 22.40 1.47
CA GLU A 401 -20.47 23.66 1.02
C GLU A 401 -19.58 24.87 1.34
N HIS A 402 -18.89 24.85 2.50
CA HIS A 402 -17.93 25.90 2.85
C HIS A 402 -16.77 25.96 1.85
N ARG A 403 -16.16 24.80 1.55
CA ARG A 403 -14.99 24.75 0.65
C ARG A 403 -15.29 25.17 -0.79
N LYS A 404 -16.55 25.09 -1.24
CA LYS A 404 -16.98 25.64 -2.53
C LYS A 404 -16.86 27.16 -2.60
N LYS A 405 -16.90 27.84 -1.44
CA LYS A 405 -16.81 29.31 -1.32
C LYS A 405 -15.37 29.80 -1.10
N GLY A 406 -14.47 28.90 -0.68
CA GLY A 406 -13.05 29.17 -0.45
C GLY A 406 -12.41 28.00 0.29
N GLN A 407 -11.13 27.72 0.01
CA GLN A 407 -10.43 26.62 0.68
C GLN A 407 -10.29 26.88 2.19
N ILE A 408 -10.23 25.79 2.94
CA ILE A 408 -9.88 25.80 4.36
C ILE A 408 -8.37 25.63 4.43
N ASP A 409 -7.64 26.61 4.94
CA ASP A 409 -6.17 26.67 4.83
C ASP A 409 -5.46 26.25 6.11
N SER A 410 -6.19 26.08 7.22
CA SER A 410 -5.60 25.74 8.51
C SER A 410 -6.54 24.96 9.42
N LEU A 411 -5.93 24.30 10.41
CA LEU A 411 -6.66 23.58 11.46
C LEU A 411 -7.52 24.52 12.30
N GLU A 412 -7.05 25.72 12.57
CA GLU A 412 -7.79 26.74 13.33
C GLU A 412 -9.05 27.18 12.56
N GLN A 413 -8.91 27.40 11.25
CA GLN A 413 -10.05 27.71 10.39
C GLN A 413 -11.03 26.54 10.34
N LEU A 414 -10.54 25.31 10.18
CA LEU A 414 -11.39 24.12 10.22
C LEU A 414 -12.14 24.01 11.56
N MET A 415 -11.45 24.17 12.68
CA MET A 415 -12.05 24.13 14.02
C MET A 415 -13.14 25.20 14.18
N SER A 416 -12.89 26.42 13.69
CA SER A 416 -13.86 27.50 13.69
C SER A 416 -15.11 27.14 12.89
N VAL A 417 -14.93 26.64 11.66
CA VAL A 417 -16.04 26.22 10.78
C VAL A 417 -16.83 25.06 11.41
N VAL A 418 -16.14 24.03 11.92
CA VAL A 418 -16.79 22.88 12.59
C VAL A 418 -17.59 23.33 13.81
N SER A 419 -17.05 24.25 14.61
CA SER A 419 -17.72 24.78 15.80
C SER A 419 -18.97 25.60 15.44
N GLN A 420 -18.95 26.36 14.34
CA GLN A 420 -20.13 27.09 13.84
C GLN A 420 -21.31 26.16 13.54
N PHE A 421 -21.04 24.92 13.14
CA PHE A 421 -22.05 23.89 12.88
C PHE A 421 -22.33 22.99 14.10
N GLY A 422 -21.91 23.42 15.30
CA GLY A 422 -22.12 22.66 16.56
C GLY A 422 -21.38 21.33 16.60
N GLY A 423 -20.35 21.16 15.77
CA GLY A 423 -19.51 19.98 15.69
C GLY A 423 -18.28 20.06 16.59
N GLU A 424 -17.60 18.94 16.74
CA GLU A 424 -16.32 18.84 17.43
C GLU A 424 -15.41 17.91 16.62
N LEU A 425 -14.13 18.28 16.48
CA LEU A 425 -13.14 17.40 15.86
C LEU A 425 -12.78 16.26 16.80
N ASP A 426 -12.65 15.05 16.26
CA ASP A 426 -12.06 13.93 16.96
C ASP A 426 -10.57 14.17 17.12
N THR A 427 -10.09 14.21 18.37
CA THR A 427 -8.67 14.45 18.69
C THR A 427 -7.76 13.36 18.11
N LEU A 428 -8.25 12.13 17.94
CA LEU A 428 -7.55 11.04 17.27
C LEU A 428 -7.52 11.21 15.73
N ALA A 429 -8.32 12.12 15.19
CA ALA A 429 -8.36 12.43 13.76
C ALA A 429 -7.46 13.60 13.36
N LEU A 430 -6.94 14.39 14.31
CA LEU A 430 -6.16 15.60 14.02
C LEU A 430 -4.92 15.31 13.17
N GLU A 431 -4.23 14.21 13.45
CA GLU A 431 -3.03 13.78 12.72
C GLU A 431 -3.34 13.32 11.28
N ARG A 432 -4.62 13.15 10.94
CA ARG A 432 -5.09 12.74 9.61
C ARG A 432 -5.55 13.92 8.76
N ILE A 433 -5.60 15.14 9.27
CA ILE A 433 -6.19 16.27 8.54
C ILE A 433 -5.15 16.86 7.58
N LYS A 434 -5.56 17.05 6.31
CA LYS A 434 -4.82 17.84 5.31
C LYS A 434 -5.69 18.97 4.78
N PHE A 435 -5.03 20.01 4.27
CA PHE A 435 -5.63 21.20 3.67
C PHE A 435 -5.19 21.30 2.22
#